data_AF-A0A816I6C5-F1
#
_entry.id   AF-A0A816I6C5-F1
#
_cell.length_a   1.000
_cell.length_b   1.000
_cell.length_c   1.000
_cell.angle_alpha   90.00
_cell.angle_beta   90.00
_cell.angle_gamma   90.00
#
_symmetry.space_group_name_H-M   'P 1'
#
loop_
_entity.id
_entity.type
_entity.pdbx_description
1 polymer ?
#
loop_
_entity_poly.entity_id
_entity_poly.type
_entity_poly.pdbx_seq_one_letter_code
_entity_poly.pdbx_strand_id
1 'polypeptide(L)'
;MANIQRIQVLVVMIISLRIQIALLQAETIASYVHPNISTLKSIVRITNRLGDGSTLNLHCKSPDDNLGLKILAPNKSWSFTFRPNIWGTTVFYCHFTWPRGHSTHFYIYDDIRDGVHRGIPCI
;
A
#
# COMPACT_ATOMS: atom_id res chain seq x y z
N MET A 1 15.72 26.65 53.21
CA MET A 1 16.60 26.22 52.10
C MET A 1 16.52 24.72 51.78
N ALA A 2 16.49 23.81 52.77
CA ALA A 2 16.40 22.36 52.52
C ALA A 2 15.14 21.88 51.77
N ASN A 3 13.98 22.55 51.92
CA ASN A 3 12.74 22.15 51.25
C ASN A 3 12.78 22.42 49.74
N ILE A 4 13.38 23.53 49.33
CA ILE A 4 13.55 23.90 47.91
C ILE A 4 14.52 22.95 47.21
N GLN A 5 15.63 22.59 47.87
CA GLN A 5 16.58 21.61 47.33
C GLN A 5 15.95 20.21 47.21
N ARG A 6 15.16 19.76 48.18
CA ARG A 6 14.42 18.49 48.10
C ARG A 6 13.40 18.49 46.95
N ILE A 7 12.66 19.57 46.79
CA ILE A 7 11.69 19.73 45.69
C ILE A 7 12.41 19.75 44.33
N GLN A 8 13.52 20.48 44.21
CA GLN A 8 14.32 20.51 42.98
C GLN A 8 14.88 19.13 42.62
N VAL A 9 15.40 18.38 43.60
CA VAL A 9 15.89 17.01 43.39
C VAL A 9 14.75 16.08 42.95
N LEU A 10 13.57 16.16 43.59
CA LEU A 10 12.40 15.36 43.21
C LEU A 10 11.89 15.67 41.79
N VAL A 11 11.85 16.95 41.40
CA VAL A 11 11.41 17.38 40.05
C VAL A 11 12.37 16.90 38.96
N VAL A 12 13.69 17.00 39.19
CA VAL A 12 14.72 16.51 38.25
C VAL A 12 14.63 14.99 38.06
N MET A 13 14.40 14.24 39.14
CA MET A 13 14.24 12.79 39.07
C MET A 13 13.01 12.40 38.24
N ILE A 14 11.87 13.09 38.41
CA ILE A 14 10.66 12.83 37.63
C ILE A 14 10.87 13.14 36.13
N ILE A 15 11.50 14.27 35.81
CA ILE A 15 11.79 14.65 34.41
C ILE A 15 12.70 13.60 33.76
N SER A 16 13.76 13.19 34.46
CA SER A 16 14.69 12.17 33.95
C SER A 16 14.00 10.83 33.68
N LEU A 17 13.13 10.38 34.59
CA LEU A 17 12.37 9.14 34.43
C LEU A 17 11.41 9.19 33.24
N ARG A 18 10.77 10.34 32.99
CA ARG A 18 9.89 10.53 31.82
C ARG A 18 10.65 10.50 30.51
N ILE A 19 11.85 11.07 30.46
CA ILE A 19 12.72 11.03 29.27
C ILE A 19 13.11 9.58 28.94
N GLN A 20 13.48 8.79 29.94
CA GLN A 20 13.83 7.37 29.74
C GLN A 20 12.64 6.54 29.23
N ILE A 21 11.43 6.76 29.76
CA ILE A 21 10.21 6.06 29.29
C ILE A 21 9.83 6.48 27.85
N ALA A 22 9.97 7.76 27.51
CA ALA A 22 9.70 8.25 26.15
C ALA A 22 10.70 7.69 25.12
N LEU A 23 11.98 7.53 25.50
CA LEU A 23 13.00 6.87 24.68
C LEU A 23 12.69 5.38 24.49
N LEU A 24 12.18 4.70 25.51
CA LEU A 24 11.78 3.28 25.42
C LEU A 24 10.59 3.08 24.45
N GLN A 25 9.64 4.02 24.42
CA GLN A 25 8.50 3.97 23.50
C GLN A 25 8.92 4.16 22.03
N ALA A 26 9.95 4.99 21.77
CA ALA A 26 10.44 5.22 20.41
C ALA A 26 11.00 3.94 19.77
N GLU A 27 11.70 3.11 20.54
CA GLU A 27 12.23 1.83 20.06
C GLU A 27 11.14 0.78 19.81
N THR A 28 10.04 0.82 20.58
CA THR A 28 8.95 -0.14 20.42
C THR A 28 8.26 0.04 19.06
N ILE A 29 8.01 1.29 18.65
CA ILE A 29 7.31 1.62 17.40
C ILE A 29 8.15 1.20 16.17
N ALA A 30 9.47 1.37 16.24
CA ALA A 30 10.38 1.02 15.15
C ALA A 30 10.40 -0.51 14.88
N SER A 31 10.18 -1.34 15.90
CA SER A 31 10.15 -2.80 15.72
C SER A 31 8.87 -3.35 15.09
N TYR A 32 7.77 -2.58 15.13
CA TYR A 32 6.50 -2.96 14.46
C TYR A 32 6.51 -2.67 12.96
N VAL A 33 7.41 -1.80 12.49
CA VAL A 33 7.57 -1.52 11.06
C VAL A 33 8.66 -2.44 10.53
N HIS A 34 8.25 -3.58 9.98
CA HIS A 34 9.19 -4.50 9.35
C HIS A 34 9.86 -3.79 8.15
N PRO A 35 11.21 -3.65 8.11
CA PRO A 35 11.93 -2.87 7.11
C PRO A 35 11.79 -3.41 5.66
N ASN A 36 11.09 -4.53 5.47
CA ASN A 36 10.91 -5.19 4.18
C ASN A 36 9.50 -5.07 3.57
N ILE A 37 8.55 -4.37 4.21
CA ILE A 37 7.17 -4.25 3.68
C ILE A 37 7.06 -3.24 2.53
N SER A 38 7.74 -2.09 2.62
CA SER A 38 7.68 -1.04 1.59
C SER A 38 8.51 -1.31 0.34
N THR A 39 9.47 -2.24 0.43
CA THR A 39 10.40 -2.54 -0.67
C THR A 39 9.83 -3.53 -1.67
N LEU A 40 8.82 -4.31 -1.27
CA LEU A 40 8.16 -5.29 -2.12
C LEU A 40 7.39 -4.60 -3.24
N LYS A 41 7.58 -5.12 -4.45
CA LYS A 41 6.87 -4.66 -5.64
C LYS A 41 5.68 -5.58 -5.90
N SER A 42 4.54 -4.98 -6.20
CA SER A 42 3.36 -5.69 -6.70
C SER A 42 3.33 -5.62 -8.22
N ILE A 43 2.85 -6.69 -8.85
CA ILE A 43 2.70 -6.79 -10.30
C ILE A 43 1.25 -7.14 -10.61
N VAL A 44 0.60 -6.31 -11.43
CA VAL A 44 -0.71 -6.62 -11.99
C VAL A 44 -0.52 -7.03 -13.44
N ARG A 45 -1.14 -8.15 -13.84
CA ARG A 45 -1.17 -8.60 -15.24
C ARG A 45 -2.60 -8.85 -15.69
N ILE A 46 -3.04 -8.10 -16.69
CA ILE A 46 -4.36 -8.24 -17.31
C ILE A 46 -4.19 -8.98 -18.62
N THR A 47 -5.00 -10.01 -18.87
CA THR A 47 -4.98 -10.79 -20.11
C THR A 47 -6.36 -10.78 -20.75
N ASN A 48 -6.45 -10.44 -22.04
CA ASN A 48 -7.71 -10.51 -22.77
C ASN A 48 -8.08 -11.97 -23.06
N ARG A 49 -9.11 -12.46 -22.38
CA ARG A 49 -9.70 -13.81 -22.54
C ARG A 49 -11.20 -13.76 -22.86
N LEU A 50 -11.66 -12.74 -23.59
CA LEU A 50 -13.08 -12.58 -23.98
C LEU A 50 -13.62 -13.76 -24.81
N GLY A 51 -12.75 -14.52 -25.48
CA GLY A 51 -13.09 -15.79 -26.14
C GLY A 51 -13.73 -15.65 -27.53
N ASP A 52 -14.28 -14.48 -27.86
CA ASP A 52 -14.96 -14.19 -29.14
C ASP A 52 -14.06 -13.52 -30.19
N GLY A 53 -12.74 -13.43 -29.93
CA GLY A 53 -11.80 -12.74 -30.80
C GLY A 53 -11.85 -11.21 -30.69
N SER A 54 -12.60 -10.66 -29.75
CA SER A 54 -12.69 -9.21 -29.54
C SER A 54 -11.43 -8.62 -28.90
N THR A 55 -11.20 -7.34 -29.20
CA THR A 55 -10.20 -6.52 -28.51
C THR A 55 -10.76 -5.97 -27.21
N LEU A 56 -9.93 -5.95 -26.16
CA LEU A 56 -10.27 -5.37 -24.86
C LEU A 56 -9.53 -4.05 -24.68
N ASN A 57 -10.29 -2.97 -24.49
CA ASN A 57 -9.74 -1.68 -24.10
C ASN A 57 -9.78 -1.56 -22.58
N LEU A 58 -8.70 -1.07 -21.98
CA LEU A 58 -8.61 -0.82 -20.55
C LEU A 58 -7.92 0.50 -20.25
N HIS A 59 -8.50 1.29 -19.34
CA HIS A 59 -7.87 2.49 -18.79
C HIS A 59 -7.73 2.28 -17.29
N CYS A 60 -6.49 2.18 -16.82
CA CYS A 60 -6.19 1.96 -15.41
C CYS A 60 -5.58 3.21 -14.76
N LYS A 61 -5.93 3.44 -13.49
CA LYS A 61 -5.33 4.50 -12.68
C LYS A 61 -5.40 4.17 -11.17
N SER A 62 -4.55 4.82 -10.40
CA SER A 62 -4.65 4.98 -8.95
C SER A 62 -5.07 6.44 -8.66
N PRO A 63 -5.19 6.87 -7.39
CA PRO A 63 -5.32 8.28 -7.06
C PRO A 63 -4.15 9.14 -7.56
N ASP A 64 -2.94 8.57 -7.58
CA ASP A 64 -1.69 9.30 -7.85
C ASP A 64 -1.13 9.05 -9.27
N ASP A 65 -1.49 7.93 -9.90
CA ASP A 65 -0.92 7.47 -11.17
C ASP A 65 -1.99 7.24 -12.22
N ASN A 66 -1.78 7.75 -13.43
CA ASN A 66 -2.58 7.41 -14.60
C ASN A 66 -1.76 6.55 -15.58
N LEU A 67 -2.19 5.30 -15.78
CA LEU A 67 -1.47 4.34 -16.63
C LEU A 67 -1.90 4.44 -18.11
N GLY A 68 -2.91 5.26 -18.39
CA GLY A 68 -3.46 5.53 -19.71
C GLY A 68 -4.27 4.38 -20.30
N LEU A 69 -4.69 4.58 -21.55
CA LEU A 69 -5.43 3.58 -22.33
C LEU A 69 -4.48 2.49 -22.85
N LYS A 70 -4.88 1.24 -22.73
CA LYS A 70 -4.26 0.07 -23.38
C LYS A 70 -5.31 -0.68 -24.18
N ILE A 71 -4.89 -1.22 -25.31
CA ILE A 71 -5.72 -1.97 -26.25
C ILE A 71 -5.11 -3.37 -26.37
N LEU A 72 -5.83 -4.38 -25.91
CA LEU A 72 -5.36 -5.76 -25.89
C LEU A 72 -6.07 -6.59 -26.96
N ALA A 73 -5.31 -7.01 -27.97
CA ALA A 73 -5.76 -8.04 -28.91
C ALA A 73 -6.07 -9.37 -28.18
N PRO A 74 -6.81 -10.30 -28.81
CA PRO A 74 -7.14 -11.59 -28.20
C PRO A 74 -5.92 -12.33 -27.67
N ASN A 75 -6.03 -12.86 -26.46
CA ASN A 75 -4.96 -13.59 -25.76
C ASN A 75 -3.68 -12.79 -25.49
N LYS A 76 -3.67 -11.46 -25.69
CA LYS A 76 -2.55 -10.60 -25.28
C LYS A 76 -2.73 -10.13 -23.85
N SER A 77 -1.59 -9.84 -23.23
CA SER A 77 -1.52 -9.35 -21.85
C SER A 77 -0.82 -8.00 -21.81
N TRP A 78 -1.19 -7.21 -20.82
CA TRP A 78 -0.42 -6.05 -20.39
C TRP A 78 -0.25 -6.10 -18.87
N SER A 79 0.90 -5.63 -18.40
CA SER A 79 1.24 -5.62 -16.99
C SER A 79 1.94 -4.34 -16.60
N PHE A 80 1.84 -4.00 -15.32
CA PHE A 80 2.60 -2.92 -14.72
C PHE A 80 3.02 -3.32 -13.31
N THR A 81 4.08 -2.67 -12.84
CA THR A 81 4.70 -2.93 -11.55
C THR A 81 4.75 -1.64 -10.77
N PHE A 82 4.44 -1.73 -9.48
CA PHE A 82 4.43 -0.58 -8.57
C PHE A 82 4.87 -1.03 -7.17
N ARG A 83 5.07 -0.06 -6.29
CA ARG A 83 5.30 -0.32 -4.86
C ARG A 83 4.08 0.17 -4.09
N PRO A 84 3.42 -0.68 -3.30
CA PRO A 84 2.39 -0.22 -2.39
C PRO A 84 2.93 0.80 -1.40
N ASN A 85 2.11 1.77 -1.05
CA ASN A 85 2.42 2.72 0.01
C ASN A 85 2.51 2.01 1.37
N ILE A 86 3.26 2.60 2.29
CA ILE A 86 3.51 2.02 3.62
C ILE A 86 2.27 1.94 4.52
N TRP A 87 1.19 2.64 4.17
CA TRP A 87 -0.04 2.69 4.96
C TRP A 87 -1.03 1.59 4.59
N GLY A 88 -0.73 0.78 3.59
CA GLY A 88 -1.61 -0.33 3.22
C GLY A 88 -2.83 0.07 2.39
N THR A 89 -2.80 1.25 1.75
CA THR A 89 -3.99 1.87 1.14
C THR A 89 -3.92 1.99 -0.39
N THR A 90 -2.96 1.33 -1.03
CA THR A 90 -2.77 1.45 -2.48
C THR A 90 -3.90 0.77 -3.24
N VAL A 91 -4.50 1.49 -4.19
CA VAL A 91 -5.58 0.94 -5.03
C VAL A 91 -5.34 1.29 -6.49
N PHE A 92 -5.64 0.35 -7.37
CA PHE A 92 -5.72 0.59 -8.81
C PHE A 92 -7.07 0.10 -9.31
N TYR A 93 -7.76 0.98 -10.03
CA TYR A 93 -9.03 0.69 -10.67
C TYR A 93 -8.92 0.87 -12.17
N CYS A 94 -9.57 -0.01 -12.91
CA CYS A 94 -9.57 0.02 -14.37
C CYS A 94 -10.99 0.07 -14.89
N HIS A 95 -11.19 0.91 -15.90
CA HIS A 95 -12.36 0.89 -16.76
C HIS A 95 -12.08 0.00 -17.96
N PHE A 96 -12.94 -0.98 -18.21
CA PHE A 96 -12.85 -1.91 -19.32
C PHE A 96 -13.99 -1.67 -20.29
N THR A 97 -13.67 -1.69 -21.60
CA THR A 97 -14.67 -1.65 -22.67
C THR A 97 -14.34 -2.67 -23.76
N TRP A 98 -15.38 -3.29 -24.31
CA TRP A 98 -15.28 -4.24 -25.42
C TRP A 98 -16.52 -4.13 -26.33
N PRO A 99 -16.54 -4.82 -27.49
CA PRO A 99 -17.61 -4.65 -28.48
C PRO A 99 -19.02 -4.86 -27.94
N ARG A 100 -20.03 -4.42 -28.69
CA ARG A 100 -21.46 -4.41 -28.29
C ARG A 100 -21.79 -3.48 -27.11
N GLY A 101 -20.96 -2.45 -26.90
CA GLY A 101 -21.22 -1.42 -25.89
C GLY A 101 -20.98 -1.89 -24.45
N HIS A 102 -20.31 -3.01 -24.26
CA HIS A 102 -20.01 -3.51 -22.93
C HIS A 102 -18.94 -2.66 -22.24
N SER A 103 -19.20 -2.35 -20.97
CA SER A 103 -18.38 -1.45 -20.17
C SER A 103 -18.50 -1.80 -18.70
N THR A 104 -17.38 -1.90 -17.97
CA THR A 104 -17.39 -2.16 -16.52
C THR A 104 -16.15 -1.60 -15.83
N HIS A 105 -16.24 -1.38 -14.53
CA HIS A 105 -15.13 -0.93 -13.68
C HIS A 105 -14.79 -1.99 -12.65
N PHE A 106 -13.49 -2.21 -12.42
CA PHE A 106 -13.01 -3.09 -11.36
C PHE A 106 -11.82 -2.48 -10.62
N TYR A 107 -11.77 -2.72 -9.31
CA TYR A 107 -10.54 -2.58 -8.52
C TYR A 107 -9.66 -3.78 -8.79
N ILE A 108 -8.74 -3.64 -9.75
CA ILE A 108 -7.84 -4.73 -10.17
C ILE A 108 -6.73 -4.97 -9.16
N TYR A 109 -6.51 -4.03 -8.25
CA TYR A 109 -5.63 -4.14 -7.11
C TYR A 109 -6.22 -3.33 -5.96
N ASP A 110 -6.34 -3.95 -4.81
CA ASP A 110 -6.67 -3.32 -3.55
C ASP A 110 -5.71 -3.87 -2.51
N ASP A 111 -4.88 -3.03 -1.90
CA ASP A 111 -3.81 -3.47 -1.01
C ASP A 111 -4.33 -4.16 0.27
N ILE A 112 -5.58 -3.89 0.69
CA ILE A 112 -6.21 -4.60 1.81
C ILE A 112 -6.55 -6.04 1.42
N ARG A 113 -6.92 -6.27 0.16
CA ARG A 113 -7.31 -7.58 -0.38
C ARG A 113 -6.11 -8.37 -0.93
N ASP A 114 -5.24 -7.71 -1.67
CA ASP A 114 -4.21 -8.30 -2.52
C ASP A 114 -2.79 -8.06 -2.00
N GLY A 115 -2.62 -7.12 -1.08
CA GLY A 115 -1.32 -6.78 -0.50
C GLY A 115 -0.79 -7.90 0.38
N VAL A 116 0.53 -8.07 0.39
CA VAL A 116 1.23 -9.06 1.25
C VAL A 116 1.41 -8.49 2.67
N HIS A 117 0.31 -8.01 3.25
CA HIS A 117 0.29 -7.62 4.65
C HIS A 117 0.06 -8.89 5.46
N ARG A 118 1.12 -9.39 6.12
CA ARG A 118 1.14 -10.56 7.04
C ARG A 118 1.60 -11.91 6.47
N GLY A 119 2.42 -11.92 5.42
CA GLY A 119 3.08 -13.16 4.98
C GLY A 119 2.14 -14.19 4.36
N ILE A 120 0.97 -13.76 3.89
CA ILE A 120 0.11 -14.57 3.02
C ILE A 120 0.58 -14.32 1.58
N PRO A 121 1.20 -15.30 0.91
CA PRO A 121 1.59 -15.14 -0.48
C PRO A 121 0.35 -14.99 -1.37
N CYS A 122 0.45 -14.14 -2.40
CA CYS A 122 -0.58 -13.99 -3.42
C CYS A 122 -0.84 -15.37 -4.07
N ILE A 123 -2.11 -15.80 -4.13
CA ILE A 123 -2.57 -17.04 -4.78
C ILE A 123 -2.50 -16.88 -6.31
#